data_AF-A0A9E4CE04-F1
#
_entry.id   AF-A0A9E4CE04-F1
#
_cell.length_a   1.000
_cell.length_b   1.000
_cell.length_c   1.000
_cell.angle_alpha   90.00
_cell.angle_beta   90.00
_cell.angle_gamma   90.00
#
_symmetry.space_group_name_H-M   'P 1'
#
loop_
_entity.id
_entity.type
_entity.pdbx_description
1 polymer ?
#
loop_
_entity_poly.entity_id
_entity_poly.type
_entity_poly.pdbx_seq_one_letter_code
_entity_poly.pdbx_strand_id
1 'polypeptide(L)'
;MAIKAIIFDRDGVLTHFAVAEAVAFFQPLLPLSLEELSNKWVQWGQLVGFPRSVSEEKRFFQTFWHRLSEELGLATEVRAQLLQVNYTAFLQPFPDARPALLDARRRGYQ
;
A
#
# COMPACT_ATOMS: atom_id res chain seq x y z
N MET A 1 12.64 17.07 -29.72
CA MET A 1 11.98 15.78 -29.39
C MET A 1 10.62 16.10 -28.79
N ALA A 2 9.53 15.58 -29.35
CA ALA A 2 8.19 15.73 -28.75
C ALA A 2 7.94 14.57 -27.79
N ILE A 3 7.46 14.87 -26.58
CA ILE A 3 7.04 13.85 -25.61
C ILE A 3 5.77 13.18 -26.14
N LYS A 4 5.74 11.85 -26.15
CA LYS A 4 4.62 11.06 -26.71
C LYS A 4 3.80 10.34 -25.66
N ALA A 5 4.37 10.09 -24.49
CA ALA A 5 3.74 9.35 -23.41
C ALA A 5 4.13 9.93 -22.05
N ILE A 6 3.26 9.79 -21.07
CA ILE A 6 3.54 10.13 -19.67
C ILE A 6 3.31 8.88 -18.81
N ILE A 7 4.34 8.46 -18.09
CA ILE A 7 4.25 7.34 -17.16
C ILE A 7 4.02 7.92 -15.77
N PHE A 8 2.92 7.53 -15.14
CA PHE A 8 2.60 7.92 -13.77
C PHE A 8 2.89 6.76 -12.83
N ASP A 9 3.61 7.06 -11.75
CA ASP A 9 3.55 6.21 -10.58
C ASP A 9 2.18 6.37 -9.90
N ARG A 10 1.76 5.37 -9.12
CA ARG A 10 0.50 5.44 -8.37
C ARG A 10 0.74 6.12 -7.02
N ASP A 11 1.62 5.54 -6.22
CA ASP A 11 1.76 5.88 -4.80
C ASP A 11 2.67 7.10 -4.62
N GLY A 12 2.17 8.15 -3.98
CA GLY A 12 2.89 9.43 -3.85
C GLY A 12 2.80 10.33 -5.09
N VAL A 13 2.19 9.88 -6.18
CA VAL A 13 1.99 10.66 -7.42
C VAL A 13 0.51 10.84 -7.75
N LEU A 14 -0.24 9.75 -7.93
CA LEU A 14 -1.69 9.83 -8.17
C LEU A 14 -2.50 9.71 -6.88
N THR A 15 -1.93 9.05 -5.87
CA THR A 15 -2.57 8.82 -4.57
C THR A 15 -1.65 9.19 -3.42
N HIS A 16 -2.23 9.62 -2.31
CA HIS A 16 -1.55 9.70 -1.02
C HIS A 16 -2.05 8.63 -0.06
N PHE A 17 -1.25 8.37 0.97
CA PHE A 17 -1.61 7.44 2.03
C PHE A 17 -2.53 8.14 3.06
N ALA A 18 -3.62 7.48 3.40
CA ALA A 18 -4.63 7.92 4.37
C ALA A 18 -4.15 7.58 5.79
N VAL A 19 -3.19 8.37 6.29
CA VAL A 19 -2.47 8.08 7.55
C VAL A 19 -3.42 7.97 8.73
N ALA A 20 -4.39 8.87 8.86
CA ALA A 20 -5.31 8.88 10.00
C ALA A 20 -6.17 7.60 10.05
N GLU A 21 -6.69 7.19 8.89
CA GLU A 21 -7.50 5.99 8.73
C GLU A 21 -6.69 4.72 8.96
N ALA A 22 -5.45 4.68 8.46
CA ALA A 22 -4.54 3.58 8.72
C ALA A 22 -4.18 3.46 10.21
N VAL A 23 -3.88 4.58 10.88
CA VAL A 23 -3.62 4.60 12.33
C VAL A 23 -4.83 4.08 13.10
N ALA A 24 -6.03 4.59 12.79
CA ALA A 24 -7.27 4.17 13.44
C ALA A 24 -7.56 2.67 13.25
N PHE A 25 -7.18 2.10 12.10
CA PHE A 25 -7.33 0.67 11.84
C PHE A 25 -6.28 -0.19 12.54
N PHE A 26 -5.00 0.17 12.48
CA PHE A 26 -3.91 -0.70 12.94
C PHE A 26 -3.63 -0.59 14.44
N GLN A 27 -3.77 0.58 15.07
CA GLN A 27 -3.44 0.77 16.49
C GLN A 27 -4.20 -0.17 17.45
N PRO A 28 -5.51 -0.45 17.26
CA PRO A 28 -6.22 -1.40 18.12
C PRO A 28 -5.76 -2.85 17.94
N LEU A 29 -5.14 -3.18 16.80
CA LEU A 29 -4.79 -4.54 16.42
C LEU A 29 -3.33 -4.88 16.72
N LEU A 30 -2.44 -3.89 16.70
CA LEU A 30 -1.01 -4.09 16.75
C LEU A 30 -0.37 -3.29 17.89
N PRO A 31 0.57 -3.89 18.64
CA PRO A 31 1.39 -3.16 19.61
C PRO A 31 2.52 -2.38 18.91
N LEU A 32 2.27 -1.86 17.71
CA LEU A 32 3.24 -1.14 16.88
C LEU A 32 2.62 0.17 16.42
N SER A 33 3.42 1.22 16.40
CA SER A 33 3.12 2.43 15.63
C SER A 33 3.07 2.12 14.13
N LEU A 34 2.43 3.00 13.37
CA LEU A 34 2.41 2.88 11.91
C LEU A 34 3.81 2.98 11.29
N GLU A 35 4.71 3.75 11.91
CA GLU A 35 6.12 3.86 11.48
C GLU A 35 6.87 2.54 11.68
N GLU A 36 6.75 1.91 12.85
CA GLU A 36 7.35 0.60 13.12
C GLU A 36 6.81 -0.47 12.18
N LEU A 37 5.50 -0.44 11.91
CA LEU A 37 4.85 -1.33 10.94
C LEU A 37 5.40 -1.12 9.52
N SER A 38 5.59 0.13 9.11
CA SER A 38 6.22 0.48 7.83
C SER A 38 7.66 -0.06 7.75
N ASN A 39 8.43 0.06 8.83
CA ASN A 39 9.79 -0.48 8.90
C ASN A 39 9.80 -2.01 8.77
N LYS A 40 8.90 -2.72 9.46
CA LYS A 40 8.72 -4.18 9.33
C LYS A 40 8.40 -4.58 7.88
N TRP A 41 7.52 -3.83 7.22
CA TRP A 41 7.18 -4.05 5.83
C TRP A 41 8.41 -3.87 4.94
N VAL A 42 9.13 -2.75 5.03
CA VAL A 42 10.32 -2.50 4.21
C VAL A 42 11.36 -3.61 4.38
N GLN A 43 11.62 -4.04 5.62
CA GLN A 43 12.53 -5.15 5.92
C GLN A 43 12.07 -6.46 5.27
N TRP A 44 10.77 -6.76 5.32
CA TRP A 44 10.20 -7.93 4.67
C TRP A 44 10.38 -7.86 3.14
N GLY A 45 10.09 -6.71 2.53
CA GLY A 45 10.29 -6.47 1.10
C GLY A 45 11.74 -6.61 0.65
N GLN A 46 12.69 -6.15 1.47
CA GLN A 46 14.12 -6.34 1.22
C GLN A 46 14.55 -7.82 1.29
N LEU A 47 13.90 -8.60 2.16
CA LEU A 47 14.20 -10.02 2.35
C LEU A 47 13.63 -10.91 1.25
N VAL A 48 12.35 -10.73 0.88
CA VAL A 48 11.64 -11.63 -0.06
C VAL A 48 11.44 -11.04 -1.45
N GLY A 49 11.76 -9.76 -1.64
CA GLY A 49 11.49 -9.00 -2.85
C GLY A 49 10.12 -8.31 -2.81
N PHE A 50 10.06 -7.09 -3.34
CA PHE A 50 8.81 -6.35 -3.51
C PHE A 50 7.99 -6.92 -4.69
N PRO A 51 6.65 -6.97 -4.58
CA PRO A 51 5.80 -7.50 -5.63
C PRO A 51 5.86 -6.63 -6.89
N ARG A 52 5.72 -7.27 -8.06
CA ARG A 52 5.72 -6.63 -9.39
C ARG A 52 4.38 -6.77 -10.11
N SER A 53 3.43 -7.45 -9.49
CA SER A 53 2.08 -7.67 -10.01
C SER A 53 1.06 -7.72 -8.88
N VAL A 54 -0.22 -7.49 -9.22
CA VAL A 54 -1.34 -7.57 -8.26
C VAL A 54 -1.43 -8.95 -7.60
N SER A 55 -1.17 -10.02 -8.37
CA SER A 55 -1.18 -11.39 -7.85
C SER A 55 -0.05 -11.63 -6.85
N GLU A 56 1.16 -11.12 -7.14
CA GLU A 56 2.29 -11.18 -6.21
C GLU A 56 2.03 -10.35 -4.95
N GLU A 57 1.39 -9.19 -5.10
CA GLU A 57 1.08 -8.29 -4.01
C GLU A 57 0.16 -8.94 -2.96
N LYS A 58 -0.90 -9.63 -3.41
CA LYS A 58 -1.78 -10.38 -2.51
C LYS A 58 -0.99 -11.42 -1.70
N ARG A 59 -0.12 -12.19 -2.36
CA ARG A 59 0.72 -13.20 -1.69
C ARG A 59 1.71 -12.56 -0.73
N PHE A 60 2.35 -11.46 -1.15
CA PHE A 60 3.30 -10.69 -0.34
C PHE A 60 2.67 -10.27 0.99
N PHE A 61 1.51 -9.61 0.96
CA PHE A 61 0.82 -9.17 2.17
C PHE A 61 0.32 -10.33 3.03
N GLN A 62 -0.24 -11.39 2.43
CA GLN A 62 -0.66 -12.57 3.19
C GLN A 62 0.49 -13.18 3.99
N THR A 63 1.65 -13.35 3.35
CA THR A 63 2.84 -13.90 4.02
C THR A 63 3.45 -12.94 5.04
N PHE A 64 3.44 -11.63 4.76
CA PHE A 64 3.85 -10.59 5.71
C PHE A 64 3.03 -10.64 7.00
N TRP A 65 1.70 -10.62 6.88
CA TRP A 65 0.80 -10.63 8.04
C TRP A 65 0.89 -11.93 8.83
N HIS A 66 1.06 -13.07 8.15
CA HIS A 66 1.29 -14.35 8.82
C HIS A 66 2.54 -14.29 9.70
N ARG A 67 3.67 -13.89 9.12
CA ARG A 67 4.96 -13.81 9.82
C ARG A 67 4.90 -12.81 10.97
N LEU A 68 4.36 -11.61 10.73
CA LEU A 68 4.26 -10.57 11.76
C LEU A 68 3.39 -11.04 12.94
N SER A 69 2.29 -11.74 12.63
CA SER A 69 1.40 -12.29 13.66
C SER A 69 2.10 -13.34 14.53
N GLU A 70 2.94 -14.20 13.92
CA GLU A 70 3.75 -15.18 14.65
C GLU A 70 4.83 -14.51 15.50
N GLU A 71 5.53 -13.52 14.94
CA GLU A 71 6.59 -12.78 15.62
C GLU A 71 6.09 -12.04 16.87
N LEU A 72 4.90 -11.44 16.77
CA LEU A 72 4.29 -10.68 17.87
C LEU A 72 3.41 -11.54 18.79
N GLY A 73 3.23 -12.83 18.48
CA GLY A 73 2.34 -13.72 19.24
C GLY A 73 0.88 -13.24 19.27
N LEU A 74 0.38 -12.71 18.15
CA LEU A 74 -0.97 -12.14 18.09
C LEU A 74 -2.06 -13.20 18.23
N ALA A 75 -3.18 -12.81 18.86
CA ALA A 75 -4.37 -13.65 18.97
C ALA A 75 -4.94 -14.01 17.58
N THR A 76 -5.61 -15.16 17.50
CA THR A 76 -6.18 -15.71 16.25
C THR A 76 -7.12 -14.73 15.57
N GLU A 77 -7.92 -13.99 16.35
CA GLU A 77 -8.91 -13.03 15.87
C GLU A 77 -8.23 -11.81 15.23
N VAL A 78 -7.14 -11.33 15.84
CA VAL A 78 -6.34 -10.22 15.30
C VAL A 78 -5.67 -10.64 14.00
N ARG A 79 -5.05 -11.83 14.00
CA ARG A 79 -4.43 -12.42 12.80
C ARG A 79 -5.44 -12.55 11.66
N ALA A 80 -6.67 -13.01 11.94
CA ALA A 80 -7.72 -13.14 10.94
C ALA A 80 -8.09 -11.79 10.31
N GLN A 81 -8.15 -10.71 11.12
CA GLN A 81 -8.40 -9.36 10.62
C GLN A 81 -7.25 -8.86 9.73
N LEU A 82 -6.00 -9.03 10.16
CA LEU A 82 -4.82 -8.62 9.41
C LEU A 82 -4.73 -9.33 8.04
N LEU A 83 -5.06 -10.61 7.97
CA LEU A 83 -5.06 -11.38 6.72
C LEU A 83 -6.11 -10.92 5.69
N GLN A 84 -7.12 -10.16 6.12
CA GLN A 84 -8.15 -9.57 5.26
C GLN A 84 -7.85 -8.13 4.85
N VAL A 85 -6.74 -7.55 5.32
CA VAL A 85 -6.37 -6.17 5.01
C VAL A 85 -6.18 -6.00 3.50
N ASN A 86 -6.93 -5.04 2.94
CA ASN A 86 -6.67 -4.51 1.62
C ASN A 86 -5.94 -3.18 1.76
N TYR A 87 -4.63 -3.16 1.49
CA TYR A 87 -3.81 -1.94 1.66
C TYR A 87 -4.28 -0.78 0.76
N THR A 88 -4.92 -1.06 -0.39
CA THR A 88 -5.43 0.01 -1.27
C THR A 88 -6.58 0.77 -0.64
N ALA A 89 -7.21 0.26 0.42
CA ALA A 89 -8.21 0.99 1.19
C ALA A 89 -7.64 2.24 1.88
N PHE A 90 -6.31 2.28 2.08
CA PHE A 90 -5.61 3.43 2.64
C PHE A 90 -4.99 4.34 1.57
N LEU A 91 -5.31 4.14 0.29
CA LEU A 91 -4.87 5.00 -0.80
C LEU A 91 -6.01 5.92 -1.23
N GLN A 92 -5.79 7.23 -1.11
CA GLN A 92 -6.75 8.25 -1.54
C GLN A 92 -6.17 9.02 -2.73
N PRO A 93 -6.94 9.26 -3.80
CA PRO A 93 -6.45 10.03 -4.93
C PRO A 93 -6.20 11.49 -4.53
N PHE A 94 -5.13 12.10 -5.05
CA PHE A 94 -5.00 13.55 -4.94
C PHE A 94 -6.18 14.25 -5.66
N PRO A 95 -6.66 15.41 -5.17
CA PRO A 95 -7.79 16.10 -5.76
C PRO A 95 -7.63 16.43 -7.26
N ASP A 96 -6.39 16.64 -7.70
CA ASP A 96 -6.01 17.01 -9.06
C ASP A 96 -5.57 15.82 -9.94
N ALA A 97 -5.39 14.62 -9.37
CA ALA A 97 -4.95 13.44 -10.11
C ALA A 97 -5.87 13.14 -11.31
N ARG A 98 -7.19 13.10 -11.10
CA ARG A 98 -8.15 12.85 -12.18
C ARG A 98 -8.16 13.97 -13.23
N PRO A 99 -8.28 15.27 -12.87
CA PRO A 99 -8.13 16.36 -13.82
C PRO A 99 -6.84 16.28 -14.67
N ALA A 100 -5.69 16.00 -14.04
CA ALA A 100 -4.39 15.91 -14.71
C ALA A 100 -4.36 14.76 -15.74
N LEU A 101 -4.85 13.57 -15.37
CA LEU A 101 -4.94 12.42 -16.28
C LEU A 101 -5.85 12.72 -17.49
N LEU A 102 -6.97 13.41 -17.27
CA LEU A 102 -7.89 13.79 -18.34
C LEU A 102 -7.31 14.87 -19.27
N ASP A 103 -6.51 15.79 -18.74
CA ASP A 103 -5.83 16.80 -19.55
C ASP A 103 -4.70 16.18 -20.38
N ALA A 104 -3.90 15.28 -19.80
CA ALA A 104 -2.86 14.56 -20.50
C ALA A 104 -3.42 13.77 -21.70
N ARG A 105 -4.53 13.05 -21.48
CA ARG A 105 -5.24 12.33 -22.54
C ARG A 105 -5.78 13.26 -23.62
N ARG A 106 -6.35 14.41 -23.24
CA ARG A 106 -6.86 15.42 -24.19
C ARG A 106 -5.76 15.99 -25.09
N ARG A 107 -4.53 16.10 -24.58
CA ARG A 107 -3.35 16.54 -25.34
C ARG A 107 -2.76 15.46 -26.25
N GLY A 108 -3.33 14.26 -26.26
CA GLY A 108 -2.89 13.15 -27.10
C GLY A 108 -1.67 12.41 -26.57
N TYR A 109 -1.33 12.58 -25.29
CA TYR A 109 -0.32 11.72 -24.66
C TYR A 109 -0.89 10.31 -24.47
N GLN A 110 -0.05 9.32 -24.74
CA GLN A 110 -0.28 7.93 -24.33
C GLN A 110 -0.08 7.77 -22.83
#